data_AF-A0A9X8DYC4-F1
#
_entry.id   AF-A0A9X8DYC4-F1
#
_cell.length_a   1.000
_cell.length_b   1.000
_cell.length_c   1.000
_cell.angle_alpha   90.00
_cell.angle_beta   90.00
_cell.angle_gamma   90.00
#
_symmetry.space_group_name_H-M   'P 1'
#
loop_
_entity.id
_entity.type
_entity.pdbx_description
1 polymer ?
#
loop_
_entity_poly.entity_id
_entity_poly.type
_entity_poly.pdbx_seq_one_letter_code
_entity_poly.pdbx_strand_id
1 'polypeptide(L)'
;MRAWSSSNKSGIPIIISTHNRLMVAAVQVFLGHETRDYTRATSSQRCVRAGGKHNDLDQVGFTARHHTSFDMLGNFSFGDYFKEEAIFHAWNVLTKEFDLPIDRLHVTVLDNDVEAIEWWRKIAQLPDDKIHRLGPDDNFWAMGDTGPCGPCSEIFFDQGEAFSNYDD
;
A
#
# COMPACT_ATOMS: atom_id res chain seq x y z
N MET A 1 -1.75 -0.09 -3.65
CA MET A 1 -1.12 -1.34 -3.16
C MET A 1 0.28 -1.03 -2.67
N ARG A 2 0.76 -1.62 -1.56
CA ARG A 2 2.14 -1.43 -1.09
C ARG A 2 2.98 -2.70 -1.10
N ALA A 3 4.08 -2.65 -1.84
CA ALA A 3 5.19 -3.59 -1.73
C ALA A 3 6.25 -3.12 -0.71
N TRP A 4 5.89 -2.92 0.58
CA TRP A 4 6.78 -2.99 1.79
C TRP A 4 7.90 -1.91 2.12
N SER A 5 8.07 -1.40 3.38
CA SER A 5 9.31 -0.80 4.03
C SER A 5 9.20 -0.02 5.38
N SER A 6 9.33 1.34 5.57
CA SER A 6 9.28 2.04 6.92
C SER A 6 9.32 3.63 7.14
N SER A 7 8.35 4.58 7.05
CA SER A 7 6.94 4.72 6.61
C SER A 7 6.23 5.94 7.29
N ASN A 8 5.34 6.80 6.75
CA ASN A 8 4.82 7.17 5.40
C ASN A 8 4.01 8.52 5.50
N LYS A 9 3.96 9.48 4.54
CA LYS A 9 3.27 10.79 4.75
C LYS A 9 2.83 11.65 3.51
N SER A 10 1.80 11.25 2.75
CA SER A 10 0.54 12.03 2.49
C SER A 10 -0.09 11.92 1.09
N GLY A 11 -1.40 11.63 1.08
CA GLY A 11 -2.34 11.58 -0.05
C GLY A 11 -3.51 10.66 0.32
N ILE A 12 -4.55 10.52 -0.51
CA ILE A 12 -5.63 9.52 -0.31
C ILE A 12 -5.27 8.23 -1.07
N PRO A 13 -4.76 7.17 -0.41
CA PRO A 13 -4.23 6.01 -1.12
C PRO A 13 -5.28 4.88 -1.18
N ILE A 14 -5.33 4.17 -2.32
CA ILE A 14 -6.02 2.88 -2.40
C ILE A 14 -5.09 1.82 -1.79
N ILE A 15 -5.12 1.74 -0.45
CA ILE A 15 -4.27 0.87 0.36
C ILE A 15 -4.72 -0.59 0.23
N ILE A 16 -4.08 -1.32 -0.68
CA ILE A 16 -3.93 -2.77 -0.58
C ILE A 16 -2.55 -3.04 0.05
N SER A 17 -2.50 -2.96 1.37
CA SER A 17 -1.39 -3.33 2.28
C SER A 17 -1.85 -3.09 3.72
N THR A 18 -1.05 -3.46 4.72
CA THR A 18 -1.61 -4.20 5.85
C THR A 18 -1.39 -3.65 7.25
N HIS A 19 -2.33 -3.96 8.14
CA HIS A 19 -2.20 -3.91 9.60
C HIS A 19 -3.16 -4.90 10.29
N ASN A 20 -2.78 -5.38 11.47
CA ASN A 20 -3.51 -6.31 12.35
C ASN A 20 -3.79 -7.73 11.78
N ARG A 21 -3.75 -8.72 12.69
CA ARG A 21 -3.94 -10.17 12.50
C ARG A 21 -3.24 -10.82 11.31
N LEU A 22 -3.64 -10.66 10.04
CA LEU A 22 -3.08 -11.49 8.96
C LEU A 22 -1.59 -11.22 8.67
N MET A 23 -1.10 -9.98 8.81
CA MET A 23 0.36 -9.76 8.84
C MET A 23 1.01 -10.36 10.08
N VAL A 24 0.38 -10.24 11.26
CA VAL A 24 0.91 -10.81 12.50
C VAL A 24 1.06 -12.34 12.38
N ALA A 25 0.12 -13.00 11.70
CA ALA A 25 0.13 -14.42 11.36
C ALA A 25 1.03 -14.78 10.15
N ALA A 26 1.46 -13.80 9.36
CA ALA A 26 2.39 -13.98 8.25
C ALA A 26 3.84 -13.61 8.60
N VAL A 27 4.08 -12.82 9.64
CA VAL A 27 5.41 -12.38 10.09
C VAL A 27 6.33 -13.58 10.35
N GLN A 28 5.83 -14.68 10.94
CA GLN A 28 6.64 -15.89 11.13
C GLN A 28 7.02 -16.57 9.80
N VAL A 29 6.20 -16.42 8.75
CA VAL A 29 6.50 -16.92 7.40
C VAL A 29 7.52 -16.01 6.70
N PHE A 30 7.37 -14.69 6.80
CA PHE A 30 8.34 -13.72 6.26
C PHE A 30 9.70 -13.75 6.98
N LEU A 31 9.74 -14.16 8.24
CA LEU A 31 10.98 -14.40 8.99
C LEU A 31 11.56 -15.83 8.77
N GLY A 32 10.89 -16.69 7.99
CA GLY A 32 11.31 -18.06 7.74
C GLY A 32 11.20 -19.01 8.95
N HIS A 33 10.52 -18.61 10.02
CA HIS A 33 10.28 -19.42 11.22
C HIS A 33 9.15 -20.44 11.03
N GLU A 34 8.18 -20.14 10.16
CA GLU A 34 7.07 -21.03 9.80
C GLU A 34 6.99 -21.23 8.29
N THR A 35 6.62 -22.44 7.88
CA THR A 35 6.21 -22.75 6.50
C THR A 35 4.70 -23.00 6.45
N ARG A 36 4.11 -22.92 5.26
CA ARG A 36 2.68 -23.13 5.01
C ARG A 36 2.51 -23.93 3.72
N ASP A 37 1.41 -24.66 3.58
CA ASP A 37 1.08 -25.43 2.37
C ASP A 37 0.71 -24.55 1.16
N TYR A 38 0.80 -23.23 1.29
CA TYR A 38 0.50 -22.23 0.27
C TYR A 38 1.59 -21.16 0.22
N THR A 39 2.09 -20.90 -0.98
CA THR A 39 3.08 -19.86 -1.30
C THR A 39 2.46 -18.46 -1.45
N ARG A 40 1.13 -18.38 -1.54
CA ARG A 40 0.37 -17.15 -1.74
C ARG A 40 -0.96 -17.16 -0.98
N ALA A 41 -1.42 -15.98 -0.56
CA ALA A 41 -2.68 -15.82 0.19
C ALA A 41 -3.37 -14.48 -0.12
N THR A 42 -4.65 -14.36 0.24
CA THR A 42 -5.40 -13.10 0.21
C THR A 42 -6.39 -13.02 1.37
N SER A 43 -6.75 -11.80 1.79
CA SER A 43 -7.72 -11.56 2.87
C SER A 43 -8.39 -10.21 2.77
N SER A 44 -9.64 -10.14 3.23
CA SER A 44 -10.19 -8.93 3.85
C SER A 44 -9.97 -9.03 5.37
N GLN A 45 -9.28 -8.06 5.96
CA GLN A 45 -8.76 -8.12 7.32
C GLN A 45 -9.24 -6.92 8.13
N ARG A 46 -9.96 -7.16 9.24
CA ARG A 46 -10.36 -6.09 10.16
C ARG A 46 -9.18 -5.49 10.92
N CYS A 47 -9.01 -4.19 10.78
CA CYS A 47 -8.02 -3.36 11.43
C CYS A 47 -8.64 -2.56 12.57
N VAL A 48 -7.79 -2.20 13.55
CA VAL A 48 -8.11 -1.23 14.59
C VAL A 48 -6.87 -0.37 14.80
N ARG A 49 -7.01 0.95 14.71
CA ARG A 49 -5.95 1.96 14.87
C ARG A 49 -6.38 3.02 15.89
N ALA A 50 -6.31 2.64 17.15
CA ALA A 50 -6.72 3.47 18.29
C ALA A 50 -5.65 3.49 19.40
N GLY A 51 -4.38 3.33 19.04
CA GLY A 51 -3.23 3.36 19.94
C GLY A 51 -1.96 2.75 19.34
N GLY A 52 -0.81 3.05 19.94
CA GLY A 52 0.50 2.60 19.46
C GLY A 52 0.99 3.38 18.22
N LYS A 53 1.92 2.77 17.46
CA LYS A 53 2.58 3.38 16.28
C LYS A 53 1.62 3.87 15.19
N HIS A 54 0.44 3.25 15.08
CA HIS A 54 -0.59 3.59 14.10
C HIS A 54 -1.90 3.88 14.83
N ASN A 55 -2.03 5.13 15.30
CA ASN A 55 -3.19 5.65 16.00
C ASN A 55 -3.87 6.72 15.15
N ASP A 56 -5.07 6.41 14.64
CA ASP A 56 -5.85 7.32 13.81
C ASP A 56 -6.98 8.00 14.63
N LEU A 57 -7.08 7.70 15.94
CA LEU A 57 -8.17 8.09 16.85
C LEU A 57 -8.47 9.60 16.82
N ASP A 58 -7.43 10.42 16.91
CA ASP A 58 -7.55 11.88 16.99
C ASP A 58 -7.87 12.54 15.63
N GLN A 59 -7.87 11.76 14.53
CA GLN A 59 -8.18 12.21 13.17
C GLN A 59 -9.61 11.83 12.71
N VAL A 60 -10.28 10.94 13.45
CA VAL A 60 -11.64 10.48 13.12
C VAL A 60 -12.65 11.61 13.36
N GLY A 61 -13.43 11.93 12.32
CA GLY A 61 -14.42 13.02 12.35
C GLY A 61 -13.87 14.39 11.99
N PHE A 62 -12.54 14.55 11.92
CA PHE A 62 -11.88 15.77 11.41
C PHE A 62 -11.49 15.65 9.94
N THR A 63 -11.20 14.43 9.47
CA THR A 63 -10.75 14.13 8.11
C THR A 63 -11.71 13.17 7.41
N ALA A 64 -11.74 13.18 6.08
CA ALA A 64 -12.64 12.31 5.29
C ALA A 64 -12.18 10.84 5.20
N ARG A 65 -10.94 10.53 5.63
CA ARG A 65 -10.25 9.27 5.30
C ARG A 65 -9.82 8.40 6.49
N HIS A 66 -9.88 8.92 7.72
CA HIS A 66 -9.43 8.18 8.91
C HIS A 66 -10.59 7.49 9.66
N HIS A 67 -10.35 6.23 10.06
CA HIS A 67 -11.29 5.41 10.83
C HIS A 67 -10.53 4.63 11.92
N THR A 68 -11.07 4.58 13.14
CA THR A 68 -10.49 3.74 14.22
C THR A 68 -10.63 2.25 13.95
N SER A 69 -11.61 1.84 13.15
CA SER A 69 -11.88 0.46 12.74
C SER A 69 -12.30 0.42 11.28
N PHE A 70 -11.65 -0.41 10.47
CA PHE A 70 -11.90 -0.56 9.03
C PHE A 70 -11.50 -1.97 8.58
N ASP A 71 -11.99 -2.41 7.42
CA ASP A 71 -11.52 -3.65 6.79
C ASP A 71 -10.51 -3.32 5.68
N MET A 72 -9.46 -4.12 5.59
CA MET A 72 -8.27 -3.85 4.79
C MET A 72 -7.98 -5.04 3.88
N LEU A 73 -7.89 -4.78 2.58
CA LEU A 73 -7.66 -5.82 1.57
C LEU A 73 -6.16 -6.05 1.40
N GLY A 74 -5.76 -7.31 1.19
CA GLY A 74 -4.36 -7.66 0.96
C GLY A 74 -4.19 -8.97 0.21
N ASN A 75 -3.14 -9.03 -0.62
CA ASN A 75 -2.62 -10.21 -1.27
C ASN A 75 -1.13 -10.38 -0.92
N PHE A 76 -0.70 -11.62 -0.69
CA PHE A 76 0.60 -11.92 -0.09
C PHE A 76 1.32 -13.01 -0.89
N SER A 77 2.62 -12.78 -1.11
CA SER A 77 3.58 -13.73 -1.67
C SER A 77 4.55 -14.15 -0.57
N PHE A 78 4.83 -15.44 -0.48
CA PHE A 78 5.77 -16.05 0.45
C PHE A 78 6.91 -16.72 -0.33
N GLY A 79 7.62 -15.90 -1.13
CA GLY A 79 8.62 -16.39 -2.09
C GLY A 79 8.02 -16.95 -3.39
N ASP A 80 6.84 -16.47 -3.76
CA ASP A 80 6.10 -16.82 -4.98
C ASP A 80 6.42 -15.77 -6.07
N TYR A 81 5.58 -14.74 -6.17
CA TYR A 81 5.73 -13.60 -7.06
C TYR A 81 6.43 -12.39 -6.38
N PHE A 82 6.94 -11.43 -7.16
CA PHE A 82 7.57 -10.20 -6.64
C PHE A 82 6.98 -8.91 -7.27
N LYS A 83 7.76 -7.83 -7.42
CA LYS A 83 7.25 -6.48 -7.77
C LYS A 83 6.42 -6.41 -9.06
N GLU A 84 6.86 -7.07 -10.13
CA GLU A 84 6.18 -7.05 -11.44
C GLU A 84 4.71 -7.53 -11.31
N GLU A 85 4.52 -8.78 -10.90
CA GLU A 85 3.21 -9.41 -10.74
C GLU A 85 2.38 -8.76 -9.63
N ALA A 86 3.03 -8.23 -8.58
CA ALA A 86 2.34 -7.46 -7.54
C ALA A 86 1.70 -6.18 -8.12
N ILE A 87 2.48 -5.37 -8.86
CA ILE A 87 2.01 -4.17 -9.54
C ILE A 87 0.91 -4.53 -10.56
N PHE A 88 1.09 -5.62 -11.31
CA PHE A 88 0.06 -6.14 -12.24
C PHE A 88 -1.25 -6.49 -11.54
N HIS A 89 -1.23 -7.28 -10.47
CA HIS A 89 -2.44 -7.68 -9.75
C HIS A 89 -3.20 -6.48 -9.20
N ALA A 90 -2.49 -5.51 -8.61
CA ALA A 90 -3.12 -4.29 -8.10
C ALA A 90 -3.71 -3.44 -9.23
N TRP A 91 -2.96 -3.19 -10.29
CA TRP A 91 -3.42 -2.37 -11.42
C TRP A 91 -4.61 -2.99 -12.15
N ASN A 92 -4.60 -4.31 -12.33
CA ASN A 92 -5.71 -5.03 -12.94
C ASN A 92 -6.99 -4.93 -12.10
N VAL A 93 -6.91 -5.15 -10.77
CA VAL A 93 -8.09 -5.01 -9.89
C VAL A 93 -8.68 -3.60 -9.98
N LEU A 94 -7.83 -2.56 -9.90
CA LEU A 94 -8.32 -1.18 -9.94
C LEU A 94 -8.89 -0.78 -11.32
N THR A 95 -8.30 -1.23 -12.43
CA THR A 95 -8.63 -0.73 -13.78
C THR A 95 -9.40 -1.71 -14.67
N LYS A 96 -9.76 -2.89 -14.16
CA LYS A 96 -10.56 -3.91 -14.87
C LYS A 96 -11.73 -4.43 -14.03
N GLU A 97 -11.50 -4.71 -12.75
CA GLU A 97 -12.56 -5.21 -11.86
C GLU A 97 -13.37 -4.06 -11.22
N PHE A 98 -12.72 -2.93 -10.91
CA PHE A 98 -13.35 -1.73 -10.33
C PHE A 98 -13.53 -0.56 -11.32
N ASP A 99 -13.08 -0.74 -12.58
CA ASP A 99 -13.21 0.23 -13.69
C ASP A 99 -12.81 1.69 -13.35
N LEU A 100 -11.76 1.87 -12.53
CA LEU A 100 -11.34 3.20 -12.09
C LEU A 100 -10.63 3.98 -13.22
N PRO A 101 -10.98 5.27 -13.43
CA PRO A 101 -10.37 6.12 -14.45
C PRO A 101 -8.87 6.31 -14.23
N ILE A 102 -8.07 5.85 -15.20
CA ILE A 102 -6.60 5.85 -15.17
C ILE A 102 -6.03 7.28 -15.14
N ASP A 103 -6.70 8.22 -15.79
CA ASP A 103 -6.42 9.66 -15.76
C ASP A 103 -6.50 10.27 -14.36
N ARG A 104 -7.18 9.61 -13.40
CA ARG A 104 -7.26 10.02 -11.98
C ARG A 104 -6.40 9.17 -11.05
N LEU A 105 -5.74 8.13 -11.56
CA LEU A 105 -4.79 7.32 -10.78
C LEU A 105 -3.38 7.93 -10.85
N HIS A 106 -2.71 7.97 -9.71
CA HIS A 106 -1.30 8.35 -9.55
C HIS A 106 -0.62 7.29 -8.69
N VAL A 107 0.70 7.13 -8.83
CA VAL A 107 1.49 6.23 -7.99
C VAL A 107 2.64 6.98 -7.35
N THR A 108 3.05 6.54 -6.17
CA THR A 108 4.33 6.95 -5.58
C THR A 108 5.26 5.76 -5.48
N VAL A 109 6.55 6.02 -5.54
CA VAL A 109 7.64 5.04 -5.49
C VAL A 109 8.80 5.62 -4.69
N LEU A 110 9.59 4.75 -4.06
CA LEU A 110 10.81 5.19 -3.40
C LEU A 110 11.80 5.76 -4.43
N ASP A 111 12.45 6.87 -4.09
CA ASP A 111 13.38 7.61 -4.94
C ASP A 111 14.44 6.73 -5.65
N ASN A 112 14.95 5.72 -4.94
CA ASN A 112 15.96 4.78 -5.41
C ASN A 112 15.41 3.44 -5.95
N ASP A 113 14.10 3.18 -5.87
CA ASP A 113 13.51 1.95 -6.43
C ASP A 113 13.21 2.09 -7.93
N VAL A 114 14.28 2.10 -8.71
CA VAL A 114 14.26 2.14 -10.18
C VAL A 114 13.48 0.96 -10.78
N GLU A 115 13.45 -0.19 -10.10
CA GLU A 115 12.70 -1.37 -10.54
C GLU A 115 11.19 -1.13 -10.47
N ALA A 116 10.68 -0.59 -9.36
CA ALA A 116 9.26 -0.25 -9.22
C ALA A 116 8.81 0.80 -10.25
N ILE A 117 9.65 1.81 -10.54
CA ILE A 117 9.41 2.81 -11.59
C ILE A 117 9.23 2.14 -12.96
N GLU A 118 10.15 1.25 -13.33
CA GLU A 118 10.11 0.56 -14.62
C GLU A 118 8.90 -0.39 -14.74
N TRP A 119 8.49 -1.03 -13.66
CA TRP A 119 7.27 -1.86 -13.67
C TRP A 119 5.99 -1.02 -13.78
N TRP A 120 5.89 0.12 -13.11
CA TRP A 120 4.76 1.05 -13.28
C TRP A 120 4.66 1.58 -14.72
N ARG A 121 5.79 1.96 -15.34
CA ARG A 121 5.84 2.38 -16.75
C ARG A 121 5.37 1.28 -17.70
N LYS A 122 5.81 0.03 -17.51
CA LYS A 122 5.49 -1.10 -18.41
C LYS A 122 4.06 -1.62 -18.24
N ILE A 123 3.62 -1.81 -17.00
CA ILE A 123 2.34 -2.47 -16.68
C ILE A 123 1.19 -1.49 -16.76
N ALA A 124 1.32 -0.36 -16.06
CA ALA A 124 0.25 0.61 -15.95
C ALA A 124 0.22 1.63 -17.09
N GLN A 125 1.32 1.71 -17.87
CA GLN A 125 1.50 2.69 -18.95
C GLN A 125 1.31 4.14 -18.47
N LEU A 126 1.64 4.37 -17.19
CA LEU A 126 1.57 5.70 -16.58
C LEU A 126 2.71 6.59 -17.12
N PRO A 127 2.40 7.84 -17.50
CA PRO A 127 3.42 8.83 -17.81
C PRO A 127 4.17 9.27 -16.55
N ASP A 128 5.38 9.82 -16.71
CA ASP A 128 6.28 10.12 -15.60
C ASP A 128 5.74 11.17 -14.61
N ASP A 129 4.84 12.06 -15.02
CA ASP A 129 4.14 13.02 -14.15
C ASP A 129 3.10 12.37 -13.22
N LYS A 130 2.78 11.09 -13.45
CA LYS A 130 1.95 10.25 -12.58
C LYS A 130 2.76 9.27 -11.71
N ILE A 131 4.08 9.26 -11.81
CA ILE A 131 5.00 8.38 -11.06
C ILE A 131 5.88 9.21 -10.13
N HIS A 132 5.35 9.53 -8.95
CA HIS A 132 5.97 10.43 -7.99
C HIS A 132 7.07 9.74 -7.18
N ARG A 133 8.29 10.28 -7.19
CA ARG A 133 9.43 9.75 -6.43
C ARG A 133 9.52 10.43 -5.07
N LEU A 134 9.29 9.69 -3.99
CA LEU A 134 9.34 10.22 -2.62
C LEU A 134 10.40 9.48 -1.79
N GLY A 135 10.78 10.07 -0.65
CA GLY A 135 11.90 9.59 0.16
C GLY A 135 11.58 8.35 1.03
N PRO A 136 12.58 7.88 1.81
CA PRO A 136 12.42 6.81 2.80
C PRO A 136 11.47 7.12 3.96
N ASP A 137 11.01 8.37 4.10
CA ASP A 137 9.86 8.66 4.95
C ASP A 137 8.58 8.13 4.28
N ASP A 138 8.20 8.73 3.15
CA ASP A 138 6.96 8.43 2.43
C ASP A 138 6.84 6.99 1.94
N ASN A 139 7.78 6.56 1.12
CA ASN A 139 7.52 5.47 0.18
C ASN A 139 7.82 4.09 0.73
N PHE A 140 7.30 3.89 1.94
CA PHE A 140 7.85 2.98 2.90
C PHE A 140 6.69 2.45 3.79
N TRP A 141 6.62 1.15 4.15
CA TRP A 141 5.66 0.63 5.18
C TRP A 141 6.24 -0.44 6.14
N ALA A 142 6.47 -0.10 7.43
CA ALA A 142 7.02 -1.01 8.46
C ALA A 142 5.99 -1.44 9.50
N MET A 143 6.12 -2.70 9.92
CA MET A 143 5.28 -3.31 10.96
C MET A 143 5.44 -2.67 12.36
N GLY A 144 6.66 -2.30 12.76
CA GLY A 144 6.95 -1.77 14.09
C GLY A 144 8.33 -1.11 14.15
N ASP A 145 8.99 -1.19 15.30
CA ASP A 145 10.41 -0.80 15.48
C ASP A 145 11.36 -1.98 15.17
N THR A 146 10.81 -3.19 15.10
CA THR A 146 11.46 -4.43 14.68
C THR A 146 10.51 -5.25 13.81
N GLY A 147 11.04 -6.20 13.03
CA GLY A 147 10.30 -6.97 12.04
C GLY A 147 10.50 -6.45 10.61
N PRO A 148 9.67 -6.89 9.63
CA PRO A 148 9.96 -6.68 8.21
C PRO A 148 9.93 -5.21 7.72
N CYS A 149 11.00 -4.75 7.03
CA CYS A 149 11.06 -3.55 6.18
C CYS A 149 11.98 -3.70 4.91
N GLY A 150 11.53 -3.34 3.68
CA GLY A 150 12.32 -3.25 2.43
C GLY A 150 11.49 -2.89 1.16
N PRO A 151 11.98 -2.04 0.22
CA PRO A 151 11.38 -0.80 -0.39
C PRO A 151 10.02 -0.80 -1.16
N CYS A 152 9.22 0.30 -1.03
CA CYS A 152 7.76 0.35 -1.31
C CYS A 152 7.22 1.37 -2.36
N SER A 153 5.99 1.11 -2.80
CA SER A 153 5.15 1.95 -3.68
C SER A 153 3.74 2.15 -3.11
N GLU A 154 3.01 3.19 -3.50
CA GLU A 154 1.58 3.41 -3.20
C GLU A 154 0.79 3.80 -4.46
N ILE A 155 -0.55 3.72 -4.40
CA ILE A 155 -1.46 4.15 -5.48
C ILE A 155 -2.49 5.11 -4.88
N PHE A 156 -2.70 6.25 -5.52
CA PHE A 156 -3.61 7.32 -5.12
C PHE A 156 -4.69 7.54 -6.17
N PHE A 157 -5.85 8.02 -5.72
CA PHE A 157 -6.95 8.40 -6.60
C PHE A 157 -7.28 9.87 -6.38
N ASP A 158 -7.09 10.69 -7.42
CA ASP A 158 -7.50 12.09 -7.42
C ASP A 158 -9.03 12.17 -7.28
N GLN A 159 -9.51 12.82 -6.22
CA GLN A 159 -10.93 13.05 -5.97
C GLN A 159 -11.49 14.27 -6.71
N GLY A 160 -10.62 15.10 -7.30
CA GLY A 160 -10.94 16.33 -8.02
C GLY A 160 -10.88 17.58 -7.16
N GLU A 161 -10.84 18.75 -7.80
CA GLU A 161 -10.62 20.07 -7.17
C GLU A 161 -11.56 20.39 -5.98
N ALA A 162 -12.76 19.79 -5.93
CA ALA A 162 -13.68 19.93 -4.80
C ALA A 162 -13.08 19.46 -3.44
N PHE A 163 -11.99 18.68 -3.47
CA PHE A 163 -11.29 18.14 -2.30
C PHE A 163 -9.88 18.74 -2.12
N SER A 164 -9.44 19.70 -2.93
CA SER A 164 -8.06 20.24 -2.87
C SER A 164 -7.77 21.16 -1.69
N ASN A 165 -8.81 21.63 -1.00
CA ASN A 165 -8.72 22.73 -0.01
C ASN A 165 -8.91 22.27 1.44
N TYR A 166 -8.85 20.96 1.68
CA TYR A 166 -8.56 20.43 3.01
C TYR A 166 -7.04 20.20 3.08
N ASP A 167 -6.38 20.86 4.03
CA ASP A 167 -4.98 20.57 4.39
C ASP A 167 -4.95 19.20 5.10
N ASP A 168 -4.80 18.12 4.31
CA ASP A 168 -5.14 16.74 4.71
C ASP A 168 -3.94 15.76 4.64
#